data_AF-K7FJ95-F1
#
_entry.id   AF-K7FJ95-F1
#
_cell.length_a   1.000
_cell.length_b   1.000
_cell.length_c   1.000
_cell.angle_alpha   90.00
_cell.angle_beta   90.00
_cell.angle_gamma   90.00
#
_symmetry.space_group_name_H-M   'P 1'
#
loop_
_entity.id
_entity.type
_entity.pdbx_description
1 polymer ?
#
loop_
_entity_poly.entity_id
_entity_poly.type
_entity_poly.pdbx_seq_one_letter_code
_entity_poly.pdbx_strand_id
1 'polypeptide(L)'
;ELELVEDVWRGEAQDLLTQIAQLQEENKQLMTNLSHKDINFTEEEFQKHEGMSERERQVMKKLKEVVDKQRDEIRAKDRELGLKNEDVEALQQQQNRLMKINHDLRHRITVVEAQGKALIEQKVELQACLQTKEQEIGTLRAELGKLREKLQKEHSQNGEEIKETEPSNDDYLSESEKMAMDLKDPNRPRFTLQELRDVLHERNELKSKVFLLQEELLYYKRGSNVEGEGAGRGPKPAPCAY
;
A
#
# COMPACT_ATOMS: atom_id res chain seq x y z
N GLU A 1 134.51 1.83 -1.05
CA GLU A 1 133.57 0.69 -1.19
C GLU A 1 132.53 0.66 -0.08
N LEU A 2 132.91 0.68 1.21
CA LEU A 2 131.95 0.73 2.34
C LEU A 2 131.04 1.97 2.35
N GLU A 3 131.60 3.15 2.05
CA GLU A 3 130.84 4.43 2.00
C GLU A 3 129.75 4.41 0.91
N LEU A 4 130.02 3.78 -0.24
CA LEU A 4 129.05 3.65 -1.34
C LEU A 4 127.88 2.71 -0.97
N VAL A 5 128.16 1.64 -0.23
CA VAL A 5 127.12 0.72 0.26
C VAL A 5 126.25 1.39 1.32
N GLU A 6 126.86 2.22 2.19
CA GLU A 6 126.14 2.99 3.20
C GLU A 6 125.20 4.04 2.57
N ASP A 7 125.64 4.71 1.51
CA ASP A 7 124.82 5.67 0.76
C ASP A 7 123.64 5.00 0.03
N VAL A 8 123.87 3.82 -0.58
CA VAL A 8 122.80 3.03 -1.21
C VAL A 8 121.77 2.59 -0.17
N TRP A 9 122.21 2.10 0.99
CA TRP A 9 121.31 1.71 2.08
C TRP A 9 120.55 2.88 2.69
N ARG A 10 121.16 4.07 2.78
CA ARG A 10 120.46 5.30 3.20
C ARG A 10 119.39 5.69 2.18
N GLY A 11 119.68 5.59 0.88
CA GLY A 11 118.73 5.82 -0.19
C GLY A 11 117.54 4.86 -0.12
N GLU A 12 117.81 3.56 -0.05
CA GLU A 12 116.77 2.52 0.06
C GLU A 12 115.92 2.68 1.33
N ALA A 13 116.53 3.01 2.47
CA ALA A 13 115.80 3.29 3.71
C ALA A 13 114.90 4.54 3.58
N GLN A 14 115.37 5.59 2.90
CA GLN A 14 114.61 6.81 2.66
C GLN A 14 113.43 6.58 1.70
N ASP A 15 113.63 5.77 0.66
CA ASP A 15 112.58 5.40 -0.29
C ASP A 15 111.49 4.56 0.39
N LEU A 16 111.89 3.59 1.22
CA LEU A 16 110.95 2.80 2.03
C LEU A 16 110.19 3.67 3.02
N LEU A 17 110.83 4.64 3.69
CA LEU A 17 110.15 5.59 4.56
C LEU A 17 109.14 6.46 3.80
N THR A 18 109.49 6.89 2.59
CA THR A 18 108.60 7.68 1.73
C THR A 18 107.38 6.86 1.28
N GLN A 19 107.60 5.59 0.91
CA GLN A 19 106.52 4.66 0.55
C GLN A 19 105.60 4.36 1.74
N ILE A 20 106.15 4.16 2.94
CA ILE A 20 105.36 4.00 4.16
C ILE A 20 104.52 5.25 4.44
N ALA A 21 105.09 6.44 4.29
CA ALA A 21 104.36 7.70 4.49
C ALA A 21 103.21 7.86 3.47
N GLN A 22 103.44 7.52 2.20
CA GLN A 22 102.40 7.54 1.16
C GLN A 22 101.28 6.53 1.47
N LEU A 23 101.62 5.29 1.82
CA LEU A 23 100.64 4.27 2.18
C LEU A 23 99.87 4.61 3.46
N GLN A 24 100.49 5.31 4.42
CA GLN A 24 99.82 5.82 5.61
C GLN A 24 98.80 6.92 5.25
N GLU A 25 99.16 7.81 4.34
CA GLU A 25 98.25 8.86 3.86
C GLU A 25 97.10 8.28 3.02
N GLU A 26 97.38 7.32 2.13
CA GLU A 26 96.35 6.61 1.37
C GLU A 26 95.40 5.84 2.30
N ASN A 27 95.91 5.11 3.30
CA ASN A 27 95.07 4.44 4.29
C ASN A 27 94.22 5.44 5.07
N LYS A 28 94.79 6.58 5.46
CA LYS A 28 94.04 7.64 6.14
C LYS A 28 92.91 8.15 5.25
N GLN A 29 93.17 8.40 3.97
CA GLN A 29 92.17 8.84 3.00
C GLN A 29 91.08 7.77 2.75
N LEU A 30 91.46 6.50 2.64
CA LEU A 30 90.53 5.39 2.51
C LEU A 30 89.65 5.25 3.75
N MET A 31 90.23 5.36 4.94
CA MET A 31 89.48 5.34 6.20
C MET A 31 88.49 6.51 6.30
N THR A 32 88.89 7.72 5.90
CA THR A 32 87.96 8.86 5.84
C THR A 32 86.85 8.62 4.81
N ASN A 33 87.16 8.06 3.64
CA ASN A 33 86.17 7.80 2.60
C ASN A 33 85.21 6.68 2.98
N LEU A 34 85.67 5.63 3.66
CA LEU A 34 84.81 4.58 4.22
C LEU A 34 83.88 5.17 5.27
N SER A 35 84.40 5.95 6.21
CA SER A 35 83.59 6.62 7.24
C SER A 35 82.54 7.55 6.62
N HIS A 36 82.88 8.34 5.60
CA HIS A 36 81.91 9.17 4.89
C HIS A 36 80.86 8.36 4.14
N LYS A 37 81.24 7.24 3.52
CA LYS A 37 80.27 6.35 2.85
C LYS A 37 79.33 5.69 3.85
N ASP A 38 79.83 5.27 5.00
CA ASP A 38 79.01 4.67 6.07
C ASP A 38 78.01 5.68 6.65
N ILE A 39 78.43 6.94 6.86
CA ILE A 39 77.56 8.03 7.32
C ILE A 39 76.51 8.36 6.25
N ASN A 40 76.91 8.50 4.99
CA ASN A 40 75.98 8.84 3.91
C ASN A 40 74.96 7.72 3.67
N PHE A 41 75.37 6.45 3.75
CA PHE A 41 74.49 5.30 3.61
C PHE A 41 73.46 5.23 4.75
N THR A 42 73.91 5.42 5.98
CA THR A 42 73.02 5.43 7.16
C THR A 42 72.04 6.60 7.13
N GLU A 43 72.45 7.78 6.65
CA GLU A 43 71.58 8.94 6.53
C GLU A 43 70.54 8.79 5.41
N GLU A 44 70.90 8.18 4.27
CA GLU A 44 69.97 7.90 3.16
C GLU A 44 68.93 6.83 3.55
N GLU A 45 69.36 5.78 4.27
CA GLU A 45 68.44 4.76 4.83
C GLU A 45 67.48 5.37 5.85
N PHE A 46 67.97 6.26 6.72
CA PHE A 46 67.14 6.95 7.70
C PHE A 46 66.08 7.83 7.04
N GLN A 47 66.45 8.65 6.04
CA GLN A 47 65.51 9.49 5.29
C GLN A 47 64.48 8.68 4.51
N LYS A 48 64.86 7.53 3.93
CA LYS A 48 63.93 6.61 3.27
C LYS A 48 62.93 6.00 4.27
N HIS A 49 63.41 5.57 5.44
CA HIS A 49 62.56 5.02 6.48
C HIS A 49 61.60 6.08 7.06
N GLU A 50 62.08 7.31 7.26
CA GLU A 50 61.27 8.44 7.72
C GLU A 50 60.20 8.83 6.68
N GLY A 51 60.56 8.89 5.40
CA GLY A 51 59.63 9.13 4.30
C GLY A 51 58.62 7.99 4.10
N MET A 52 58.99 6.74 4.36
CA MET A 52 58.03 5.61 4.40
C MET A 52 57.06 5.78 5.57
N SER A 53 57.55 6.10 6.77
CA SER A 53 56.71 6.35 7.95
C SER A 53 55.75 7.53 7.74
N GLU A 54 56.16 8.56 7.01
CA GLU A 54 55.28 9.69 6.67
C GLU A 54 54.15 9.31 5.71
N ARG A 55 54.44 8.49 4.69
CA ARG A 55 53.41 7.95 3.79
C ARG A 55 52.42 7.07 4.55
N GLU A 56 52.90 6.20 5.43
CA GLU A 56 52.06 5.36 6.29
C GLU A 56 51.18 6.21 7.21
N ARG A 57 51.73 7.27 7.82
CA ARG A 57 50.98 8.23 8.63
C ARG A 57 49.88 8.92 7.81
N GLN A 58 50.16 9.29 6.56
CA GLN A 58 49.17 9.91 5.68
C GLN A 58 48.05 8.93 5.29
N VAL A 59 48.39 7.67 5.03
CA VAL A 59 47.40 6.60 4.81
C VAL A 59 46.54 6.40 6.05
N MET A 60 47.15 6.32 7.24
CA MET A 60 46.43 6.17 8.50
C MET A 60 45.49 7.34 8.79
N LYS A 61 45.91 8.58 8.47
CA LYS A 61 45.05 9.76 8.58
C LYS A 61 43.83 9.66 7.65
N LYS A 62 44.02 9.28 6.39
CA LYS A 62 42.92 9.09 5.43
C LYS A 62 41.98 7.97 5.87
N LEU A 63 42.52 6.85 6.35
CA LEU A 63 41.71 5.74 6.89
C LEU A 63 40.88 6.20 8.09
N LYS A 64 41.48 6.96 9.01
CA LYS A 64 40.76 7.54 10.15
C LYS A 64 39.62 8.45 9.69
N GLU A 65 39.87 9.34 8.73
CA GLU A 65 38.84 10.21 8.17
C GLU A 65 37.68 9.42 7.53
N VAL A 66 37.97 8.34 6.80
CA VAL A 66 36.95 7.46 6.21
C VAL A 66 36.17 6.71 7.29
N VAL A 67 36.85 6.18 8.30
CA VAL A 67 36.20 5.48 9.44
C VAL A 67 35.30 6.43 10.22
N ASP A 68 35.74 7.66 10.49
CA ASP A 68 34.95 8.66 11.21
C ASP A 68 33.71 9.05 10.37
N LYS A 69 33.84 9.23 9.06
CA LYS A 69 32.69 9.45 8.16
C LYS A 69 31.70 8.27 8.17
N GLN A 70 32.20 7.04 8.06
CA GLN A 70 31.36 5.85 8.11
C GLN A 70 30.60 5.72 9.45
N ARG A 71 31.24 6.07 10.56
CA ARG A 71 30.59 6.11 11.88
C ARG A 71 29.47 7.14 11.93
N ASP A 72 29.69 8.32 11.35
CA ASP A 72 28.66 9.36 11.28
C ASP A 72 27.50 8.97 10.36
N GLU A 73 27.79 8.32 9.22
CA GLU A 73 26.78 7.76 8.33
C GLU A 73 25.95 6.66 9.00
N ILE A 74 26.57 5.76 9.76
CA ILE A 74 25.86 4.73 10.54
C ILE A 74 24.92 5.41 11.54
N ARG A 75 25.42 6.37 12.32
CA ARG A 75 24.59 7.12 13.29
C ARG A 75 23.45 7.91 12.62
N ALA A 76 23.66 8.42 11.41
CA ALA A 76 22.60 9.08 10.66
C ALA A 76 21.52 8.07 10.21
N LYS A 77 21.93 6.93 9.65
CA LYS A 77 21.02 5.86 9.23
C LYS A 77 20.25 5.25 10.40
N ASP A 78 20.88 5.06 11.57
CA ASP A 78 20.20 4.57 12.77
C ASP A 78 19.09 5.52 13.23
N ARG A 79 19.33 6.83 13.17
CA ARG A 79 18.29 7.84 13.45
C ARG A 79 17.16 7.82 12.44
N GLU A 80 17.48 7.69 11.15
CA GLU A 80 16.47 7.57 10.10
C GLU A 80 15.63 6.30 10.27
N LEU A 81 16.26 5.16 10.56
CA LEU A 81 15.57 3.90 10.87
C LEU A 81 14.67 4.04 12.09
N GLY A 82 15.11 4.74 13.13
CA GLY A 82 14.28 5.04 14.31
C GLY A 82 12.99 5.78 13.94
N LEU A 83 13.12 6.88 13.18
CA LEU A 83 11.96 7.65 12.71
C LEU A 83 11.02 6.81 11.83
N LYS A 84 11.58 6.00 10.93
CA LYS A 84 10.77 5.09 10.09
C LYS A 84 10.05 4.03 10.92
N ASN A 85 10.67 3.54 12.00
CA ASN A 85 10.03 2.59 12.90
C ASN A 85 8.86 3.24 13.66
N GLU A 86 9.03 4.48 14.14
CA GLU A 86 7.95 5.26 14.76
C GLU A 86 6.77 5.46 13.80
N ASP A 87 7.03 5.79 12.53
CA ASP A 87 5.99 5.91 11.49
C ASP A 87 5.25 4.59 11.28
N VAL A 88 5.97 3.47 11.20
CA VAL A 88 5.40 2.13 11.05
C VAL A 88 4.52 1.77 12.24
N GLU A 89 4.97 2.05 13.47
CA GLU A 89 4.19 1.82 14.69
C GLU A 89 2.92 2.67 14.71
N ALA A 90 3.00 3.95 14.30
CA ALA A 90 1.84 4.83 14.20
C ALA A 90 0.81 4.32 13.18
N LEU A 91 1.27 3.88 12.00
CA LEU A 91 0.41 3.28 10.97
C LEU A 91 -0.22 1.97 11.47
N GLN A 92 0.53 1.13 12.18
CA GLN A 92 0.02 -0.10 12.77
C GLN A 92 -1.10 0.18 13.80
N GLN A 93 -0.94 1.22 14.63
CA GLN A 93 -1.99 1.65 15.55
C GLN A 93 -3.24 2.14 14.81
N GLN A 94 -3.08 2.92 13.74
CA GLN A 94 -4.21 3.36 12.92
C GLN A 94 -4.94 2.18 12.27
N GLN A 95 -4.21 1.22 11.70
CA GLN A 95 -4.77 0.00 11.14
C GLN A 95 -5.59 -0.77 12.18
N ASN A 96 -5.06 -0.94 13.39
CA ASN A 96 -5.75 -1.61 14.48
C ASN A 96 -7.04 -0.88 14.89
N ARG A 97 -7.03 0.45 14.93
CA ARG A 97 -8.25 1.26 15.19
C ARG A 97 -9.29 1.08 14.08
N LEU A 98 -8.87 1.15 12.82
CA LEU A 98 -9.75 0.94 11.68
C LEU A 98 -10.34 -0.47 11.64
N MET A 99 -9.55 -1.50 11.97
CA MET A 99 -10.05 -2.88 12.07
C MET A 99 -11.17 -3.00 13.10
N LYS A 100 -11.04 -2.36 14.28
CA LYS A 100 -12.10 -2.32 15.30
C LYS A 100 -13.36 -1.63 14.79
N ILE A 101 -13.21 -0.43 14.21
CA ILE A 101 -14.35 0.32 13.65
C ILE A 101 -15.04 -0.49 12.54
N ASN A 102 -14.27 -1.15 11.67
CA ASN A 102 -14.83 -1.95 10.58
C ASN A 102 -15.61 -3.16 11.12
N HIS A 103 -15.10 -3.83 12.15
CA HIS A 103 -15.80 -4.90 12.84
C HIS A 103 -17.13 -4.41 13.42
N ASP A 104 -17.11 -3.28 14.14
CA ASP A 104 -18.31 -2.69 14.75
C ASP A 104 -19.36 -2.30 13.70
N LEU A 105 -18.92 -1.72 12.57
CA LEU A 105 -19.81 -1.36 11.46
C LEU A 105 -20.43 -2.60 10.81
N ARG A 106 -19.65 -3.67 10.59
CA ARG A 106 -20.18 -4.94 10.08
C ARG A 106 -21.22 -5.53 11.02
N HIS A 107 -20.93 -5.56 12.32
CA HIS A 107 -21.88 -6.05 13.32
C HIS A 107 -23.17 -5.21 13.32
N ARG A 108 -23.04 -3.88 13.26
CA ARG A 108 -24.20 -2.97 13.20
C ARG A 108 -25.03 -3.16 11.92
N ILE A 109 -24.39 -3.39 10.77
CA ILE A 109 -25.09 -3.75 9.53
C ILE A 109 -25.89 -5.04 9.73
N THR A 110 -25.28 -6.10 10.28
CA THR A 110 -25.98 -7.37 10.53
C THR A 110 -27.21 -7.19 11.44
N VAL A 111 -27.09 -6.40 12.51
CA VAL A 111 -28.22 -6.12 13.42
C VAL A 111 -29.34 -5.36 12.72
N VAL A 112 -29.00 -4.30 11.97
CA VAL A 112 -30.00 -3.49 11.25
C VAL A 112 -30.66 -4.30 10.13
N GLU A 113 -29.91 -5.15 9.43
CA GLU A 113 -30.46 -6.06 8.42
C GLU A 113 -31.44 -7.07 9.03
N ALA A 114 -31.11 -7.64 10.20
CA ALA A 114 -32.00 -8.55 10.91
C ALA A 114 -33.29 -7.83 11.37
N GLN A 115 -33.17 -6.61 11.90
CA GLN A 115 -34.33 -5.79 12.26
C GLN A 115 -35.20 -5.47 11.06
N GLY A 116 -34.60 -5.12 9.92
CA GLY A 116 -35.32 -4.86 8.67
C GLY A 116 -36.11 -6.08 8.19
N LYS A 117 -35.51 -7.28 8.25
CA LYS A 117 -36.20 -8.53 7.89
C LYS A 117 -37.38 -8.81 8.82
N ALA A 118 -37.20 -8.70 10.13
CA ALA A 118 -38.27 -8.90 11.11
C ALA A 118 -39.45 -7.93 10.89
N LEU A 119 -39.17 -6.66 10.57
CA LEU A 119 -40.22 -5.69 10.26
C LEU A 119 -40.97 -6.02 8.96
N ILE A 120 -40.26 -6.53 7.95
CA ILE A 120 -40.89 -6.98 6.69
C ILE A 120 -41.80 -8.19 6.96
N GLU A 121 -41.34 -9.16 7.75
CA GLU A 121 -42.13 -10.34 8.15
C GLU A 121 -43.41 -9.91 8.88
N GLN A 122 -43.29 -9.05 9.91
CA GLN A 122 -44.45 -8.51 10.63
C GLN A 122 -45.43 -7.75 9.71
N LYS A 123 -44.92 -6.96 8.76
CA LYS A 123 -45.77 -6.26 7.79
C LYS A 123 -46.54 -7.25 6.92
N VAL A 124 -45.89 -8.31 6.45
CA VAL A 124 -46.52 -9.34 5.62
C VAL A 124 -47.59 -10.09 6.41
N GLU A 125 -47.32 -10.45 7.67
CA GLU A 125 -48.30 -11.10 8.56
C GLU A 125 -49.54 -10.22 8.78
N LEU A 126 -49.35 -8.94 9.13
CA LEU A 126 -50.45 -8.01 9.32
C LEU A 126 -51.26 -7.80 8.03
N GLN A 127 -50.58 -7.72 6.88
CA GLN A 127 -51.24 -7.59 5.58
C GLN A 127 -52.06 -8.83 5.24
N ALA A 128 -51.57 -10.03 5.56
CA ALA A 128 -52.32 -11.28 5.39
C ALA A 128 -53.56 -11.32 6.29
N CYS A 129 -53.42 -10.97 7.58
CA CYS A 129 -54.56 -10.88 8.50
C CYS A 129 -55.63 -9.89 8.01
N LEU A 130 -55.21 -8.73 7.52
CA LEU A 130 -56.12 -7.73 6.96
C LEU A 130 -56.88 -8.28 5.75
N GLN A 131 -56.20 -8.93 4.81
CA GLN A 131 -56.83 -9.57 3.65
C GLN A 131 -57.85 -10.65 4.06
N THR A 132 -57.53 -11.48 5.05
CA THR A 132 -58.48 -12.46 5.58
C THR A 132 -59.72 -11.78 6.16
N LYS A 133 -59.55 -10.69 6.91
CA LYS A 133 -60.68 -9.93 7.46
C LYS A 133 -61.52 -9.25 6.39
N GLU A 134 -60.90 -8.73 5.33
CA GLU A 134 -61.63 -8.18 4.18
C GLU A 134 -62.47 -9.25 3.46
N GLN A 135 -61.92 -10.46 3.30
CA GLN A 135 -62.66 -11.60 2.73
C GLN A 135 -63.85 -12.00 3.62
N GLU A 136 -63.65 -12.11 4.94
CA GLU A 136 -64.73 -12.38 5.90
C GLU A 136 -65.84 -11.31 5.88
N ILE A 137 -65.47 -10.03 5.77
CA ILE A 137 -66.45 -8.94 5.63
C ILE A 137 -67.20 -9.08 4.29
N GLY A 138 -66.50 -9.43 3.22
CA GLY A 138 -67.10 -9.68 1.91
C GLY A 138 -68.13 -10.81 1.93
N THR A 139 -67.81 -11.93 2.59
CA THR A 139 -68.74 -13.06 2.73
C THR A 139 -69.97 -12.67 3.57
N LEU A 140 -69.78 -12.00 4.71
CA LEU A 140 -70.87 -11.52 5.55
C LEU A 140 -71.79 -10.53 4.80
N ARG A 141 -71.23 -9.61 4.01
CA ARG A 141 -72.02 -8.70 3.16
C ARG A 141 -72.86 -9.46 2.13
N ALA A 142 -72.29 -10.48 1.50
CA ALA A 142 -73.02 -11.31 0.54
C ALA A 142 -74.16 -12.11 1.21
N GLU A 143 -73.93 -12.64 2.42
CA GLU A 143 -74.96 -13.33 3.20
C GLU A 143 -76.09 -12.38 3.62
N LEU A 144 -75.77 -11.19 4.11
CA LEU A 144 -76.75 -10.14 4.42
C LEU A 144 -77.58 -9.76 3.19
N GLY A 145 -76.95 -9.63 2.01
CA GLY A 145 -77.65 -9.40 0.76
C GLY A 145 -78.67 -10.50 0.43
N LYS A 146 -78.26 -11.77 0.56
CA LYS A 146 -79.16 -12.92 0.35
C LYS A 146 -80.33 -12.96 1.35
N LEU A 147 -80.07 -12.67 2.62
CA LEU A 147 -81.11 -12.62 3.65
C LEU A 147 -82.11 -11.49 3.37
N ARG A 148 -81.62 -10.32 2.94
CA ARG A 148 -82.47 -9.18 2.54
C ARG A 148 -83.36 -9.52 1.34
N GLU A 149 -82.80 -10.19 0.33
CA GLU A 149 -83.56 -10.63 -0.85
C GLU A 149 -84.65 -11.65 -0.48
N LYS A 150 -84.35 -12.61 0.41
CA LYS A 150 -85.35 -13.55 0.94
C LYS A 150 -86.47 -12.82 1.67
N LEU A 151 -86.12 -11.89 2.55
CA LEU A 151 -87.11 -11.09 3.29
C LEU A 151 -88.00 -10.27 2.35
N GLN A 152 -87.43 -9.67 1.30
CA GLN A 152 -88.19 -8.92 0.29
C GLN A 152 -89.14 -9.83 -0.50
N LYS A 153 -88.72 -11.04 -0.87
CA LYS A 153 -89.58 -12.05 -1.53
C LYS A 153 -90.73 -12.51 -0.62
N GLU A 154 -90.48 -12.69 0.66
CA GLU A 154 -91.51 -13.01 1.66
C GLU A 154 -92.53 -11.87 1.83
N HIS A 155 -92.09 -10.60 1.83
CA HIS A 155 -92.98 -9.44 1.84
C HIS A 155 -93.78 -9.29 0.54
N SER A 156 -93.23 -9.70 -0.62
CA SER A 156 -93.99 -9.72 -1.88
C SER A 156 -94.99 -10.88 -1.97
N GLN A 157 -94.84 -11.95 -1.17
CA GLN A 157 -95.80 -13.06 -1.11
C GLN A 157 -96.91 -12.85 -0.08
N ASN A 158 -96.67 -12.05 0.96
CA ASN A 158 -97.68 -11.62 1.93
C ASN A 158 -98.21 -10.24 1.54
N GLY A 159 -99.21 -10.20 0.66
CA GLY A 159 -99.70 -8.96 0.06
C GLY A 159 -100.15 -7.91 1.06
N GLU A 160 -99.51 -6.74 1.01
CA GLU A 160 -100.12 -5.41 1.22
C GLU A 160 -99.37 -4.40 0.33
N GLU A 161 -100.10 -3.80 -0.61
CA GLU A 161 -99.60 -2.78 -1.54
C GLU A 161 -99.24 -1.49 -0.79
N ILE A 162 -98.02 -0.99 -0.93
CA ILE A 162 -97.77 0.47 -0.98
C ILE A 162 -96.79 0.75 -2.12
N LYS A 163 -97.32 1.33 -3.20
CA LYS A 163 -96.59 1.91 -4.32
C LYS A 163 -96.01 3.26 -3.91
N GLU A 164 -94.72 3.51 -4.12
CA GLU A 164 -94.21 4.82 -4.56
C GLU A 164 -92.95 4.64 -5.45
N THR A 165 -93.14 4.92 -6.73
CA THR A 165 -92.24 5.58 -7.71
C THR A 165 -90.71 5.37 -7.68
N GLU A 166 -90.23 4.66 -8.69
CA GLU A 166 -88.90 4.80 -9.32
C GLU A 166 -88.66 6.21 -9.88
N PRO A 167 -87.40 6.67 -10.03
CA PRO A 167 -86.85 6.61 -11.39
C PRO A 167 -85.35 6.28 -11.51
N SER A 168 -85.04 5.68 -12.67
CA SER A 168 -83.85 5.90 -13.48
C SER A 168 -82.66 4.94 -13.30
N ASN A 169 -82.77 3.81 -13.99
CA ASN A 169 -81.65 3.13 -14.64
C ASN A 169 -80.84 4.11 -15.52
N ASP A 170 -79.68 4.58 -15.05
CA ASP A 170 -78.50 4.83 -15.91
C ASP A 170 -77.19 5.08 -15.13
N ASP A 171 -76.82 4.24 -14.14
CA ASP A 171 -75.47 4.37 -13.52
C ASP A 171 -74.80 3.03 -13.14
N TYR A 172 -75.16 1.94 -13.84
CA TYR A 172 -74.46 0.66 -13.74
C TYR A 172 -73.22 0.58 -14.65
N LEU A 173 -72.45 1.66 -14.73
CA LEU A 173 -71.03 1.55 -15.05
C LEU A 173 -70.31 1.33 -13.72
N SER A 174 -69.89 0.08 -13.52
CA SER A 174 -69.08 -0.39 -12.40
C SER A 174 -68.12 0.68 -11.90
N GLU A 175 -68.16 1.04 -10.61
CA GLU A 175 -67.13 1.88 -9.97
C GLU A 175 -65.70 1.34 -10.21
N SER A 176 -65.60 0.04 -10.54
CA SER A 176 -64.37 -0.63 -10.98
C SER A 176 -63.83 -0.15 -12.34
N GLU A 177 -64.68 0.33 -13.26
CA GLU A 177 -64.28 0.88 -14.57
C GLU A 177 -64.08 2.41 -14.54
N LYS A 178 -64.74 3.14 -13.63
CA LYS A 178 -64.48 4.59 -13.42
C LYS A 178 -63.14 4.86 -12.72
N MET A 179 -62.59 3.90 -11.96
CA MET A 179 -61.22 3.98 -11.43
C MET A 179 -60.11 3.85 -12.50
N ALA A 180 -60.46 3.53 -13.75
CA ALA A 180 -59.49 3.29 -14.81
C ALA A 180 -59.08 4.54 -15.62
N MET A 181 -59.68 5.71 -15.39
CA MET A 181 -59.55 6.88 -16.29
C MET A 181 -59.08 8.18 -15.63
N ASP A 182 -58.43 8.14 -14.45
CA ASP A 182 -57.64 9.28 -14.00
C ASP A 182 -56.15 9.08 -14.29
N LEU A 183 -55.75 9.47 -15.50
CA LEU A 183 -54.36 9.46 -15.96
C LEU A 183 -53.46 10.50 -15.26
N LYS A 184 -54.01 11.36 -14.38
CA LYS A 184 -53.29 12.48 -13.76
C LYS A 184 -53.09 12.39 -12.24
N ASP A 185 -53.54 11.33 -11.56
CA ASP A 185 -53.30 11.15 -10.12
C ASP A 185 -51.79 10.96 -9.82
N PRO A 186 -51.14 11.90 -9.09
CA PRO A 186 -49.73 11.80 -8.73
C PRO A 186 -49.38 10.61 -7.82
N ASN A 187 -50.37 10.10 -7.05
CA ASN A 187 -50.20 9.01 -6.10
C ASN A 187 -50.58 7.64 -6.69
N ARG A 188 -51.06 7.60 -7.93
CA ARG A 188 -51.37 6.34 -8.62
C ARG A 188 -50.07 5.53 -8.81
N PRO A 189 -50.07 4.24 -8.45
CA PRO A 189 -48.95 3.36 -8.76
C PRO A 189 -48.69 3.36 -10.26
N ARG A 190 -47.53 3.91 -10.68
CA ARG A 190 -47.14 4.00 -12.10
C ARG A 190 -46.82 2.64 -12.72
N PHE A 191 -46.58 1.65 -11.87
CA PHE A 191 -46.23 0.30 -12.23
C PHE A 191 -47.20 -0.66 -11.55
N THR A 192 -47.55 -1.71 -12.27
CA THR A 192 -48.20 -2.89 -11.71
C THR A 192 -47.27 -3.59 -10.73
N LEU A 193 -47.83 -4.37 -9.80
CA LEU A 193 -47.03 -5.19 -8.88
C LEU A 193 -46.10 -6.17 -9.60
N GLN A 194 -46.51 -6.65 -10.78
CA GLN A 194 -45.70 -7.54 -11.62
C GLN A 194 -44.51 -6.80 -12.21
N GLU A 195 -44.73 -5.63 -12.83
CA GLU A 195 -43.63 -4.79 -13.34
C GLU A 195 -42.64 -4.39 -12.24
N LEU A 196 -43.12 -4.11 -11.02
CA LEU A 196 -42.24 -3.81 -9.90
C LEU A 196 -41.39 -5.02 -9.49
N ARG A 197 -41.95 -6.25 -9.51
CA ARG A 197 -41.17 -7.47 -9.28
C ARG A 197 -40.14 -7.69 -10.37
N ASP A 198 -40.52 -7.50 -11.63
CA ASP A 198 -39.64 -7.70 -12.78
C ASP A 198 -38.47 -6.70 -12.74
N VAL A 199 -38.75 -5.42 -12.49
CA VAL A 199 -37.72 -4.38 -12.31
C VAL A 199 -36.82 -4.68 -11.12
N LEU A 200 -37.36 -5.19 -10.00
CA LEU A 200 -36.56 -5.57 -8.85
C LEU A 200 -35.67 -6.78 -9.13
N HIS A 201 -36.17 -7.76 -9.87
CA HIS A 201 -35.39 -8.92 -10.32
C HIS A 201 -34.26 -8.49 -11.26
N GLU A 202 -34.58 -7.72 -12.31
CA GLU A 202 -33.60 -7.20 -13.26
C GLU A 202 -32.54 -6.34 -12.56
N ARG A 203 -32.95 -5.47 -11.63
CA ARG A 203 -32.02 -4.68 -10.81
C ARG A 203 -31.10 -5.56 -9.99
N ASN A 204 -31.60 -6.65 -9.39
CA ASN A 204 -30.77 -7.59 -8.63
C ASN A 204 -29.77 -8.32 -9.54
N GLU A 205 -30.19 -8.76 -10.73
CA GLU A 205 -29.30 -9.39 -11.70
C GLU A 205 -28.21 -8.45 -12.20
N LEU A 206 -28.58 -7.21 -12.55
CA LEU A 206 -27.64 -6.18 -12.97
C LEU A 206 -26.65 -5.85 -11.86
N LYS A 207 -27.11 -5.81 -10.60
CA LYS A 207 -26.22 -5.59 -9.45
C LYS A 207 -25.17 -6.70 -9.33
N SER A 208 -25.56 -7.96 -9.51
CA SER A 208 -24.63 -9.10 -9.52
C SER A 208 -23.64 -9.02 -10.70
N LYS A 209 -24.11 -8.66 -11.91
CA LYS A 209 -23.23 -8.48 -13.08
C LYS A 209 -22.23 -7.35 -12.89
N VAL A 210 -22.67 -6.20 -12.35
CA VAL A 210 -21.79 -5.07 -12.05
C VAL A 210 -20.74 -5.45 -11.03
N PHE A 211 -21.10 -6.20 -10.00
CA PHE A 211 -20.15 -6.68 -9.00
C PHE A 211 -19.04 -7.55 -9.64
N LEU A 212 -19.42 -8.53 -10.48
CA LEU A 212 -18.47 -9.38 -11.19
C LEU A 212 -17.55 -8.59 -12.13
N LEU A 213 -18.11 -7.65 -12.90
CA LEU A 213 -17.33 -6.79 -13.79
C LEU A 213 -16.37 -5.88 -13.02
N GLN A 214 -16.76 -5.38 -11.85
CA GLN A 214 -15.87 -4.61 -10.98
C GLN A 214 -14.70 -5.46 -10.46
N GLU A 215 -14.94 -6.72 -10.09
CA GLU A 215 -13.89 -7.65 -9.67
C GLU A 215 -12.91 -7.96 -10.82
N GLU A 216 -13.43 -8.20 -12.03
CA GLU A 216 -12.64 -8.41 -13.23
C GLU A 216 -11.78 -7.18 -13.59
N LEU A 217 -12.37 -5.98 -13.54
CA LEU A 217 -11.63 -4.72 -13.73
C LEU A 217 -10.52 -4.53 -12.69
N LEU A 218 -10.78 -4.89 -11.42
CA LEU A 218 -9.78 -4.85 -10.37
C LEU A 218 -8.65 -5.85 -10.62
N TYR A 219 -8.97 -7.05 -11.12
CA TYR A 219 -7.99 -8.05 -11.51
C TYR A 219 -7.06 -7.54 -12.61
N TYR A 220 -7.60 -6.96 -13.68
CA TYR A 220 -6.79 -6.41 -14.77
C TYR A 220 -6.05 -5.12 -14.40
N LYS A 221 -6.61 -4.27 -13.53
CA LYS A 221 -5.90 -3.10 -13.00
C LYS A 221 -4.70 -3.52 -12.14
N ARG A 222 -4.82 -4.64 -11.43
CA ARG A 222 -3.71 -5.23 -10.67
C ARG A 222 -2.66 -5.86 -11.58
N GLY A 223 -3.06 -6.52 -12.67
CA GLY A 223 -2.14 -7.07 -13.67
C GLY A 223 -1.37 -5.99 -14.46
N SER A 224 -2.05 -4.94 -14.91
CA SER A 224 -1.45 -3.81 -15.65
C SER A 224 -0.48 -2.98 -14.80
N ASN A 225 -0.75 -2.83 -13.50
CA ASN A 225 0.19 -2.17 -12.58
C ASN A 225 1.48 -2.99 -12.35
N VAL A 226 1.45 -4.32 -12.53
CA VAL A 226 2.64 -5.17 -12.39
C VAL A 226 3.51 -5.14 -13.66
N GLU A 227 2.92 -4.91 -14.83
CA GLU A 227 3.68 -4.79 -16.10
C GLU A 227 4.24 -3.37 -16.34
N GLY A 228 3.62 -2.32 -15.77
CA GLY A 228 4.08 -0.94 -15.90
C GLY A 228 5.30 -0.54 -15.05
N GLU A 229 5.56 -1.23 -13.94
CA GLU A 229 6.70 -0.94 -13.05
C GLU A 229 7.95 -1.79 -13.34
N GLY A 230 7.85 -2.79 -14.23
CA GLY A 230 8.95 -3.71 -14.57
C GLY A 230 9.78 -3.38 -15.82
N ALA A 231 9.33 -2.45 -16.69
CA ALA A 231 9.91 -2.26 -18.02
C ALA A 231 10.64 -0.90 -18.24
N GLY A 232 11.12 -0.24 -17.17
CA GLY A 232 11.64 1.13 -17.27
C GLY A 232 13.08 1.40 -16.81
N ARG A 233 13.82 0.44 -16.22
CA ARG A 233 15.19 0.68 -15.74
C ARG A 233 16.17 -0.40 -16.21
N GLY A 234 16.45 -0.40 -17.52
CA GLY A 234 17.71 -0.94 -18.01
C GLY A 234 18.87 0.00 -17.63
N PRO A 235 20.07 -0.51 -17.31
CA PRO A 235 21.21 0.33 -16.96
C PRO A 235 21.65 1.13 -18.19
N LYS A 236 21.74 2.46 -18.04
CA LYS A 236 22.27 3.37 -19.05
C LYS A 236 23.75 3.04 -19.32
N PRO A 237 24.21 2.83 -20.57
CA PRO A 237 25.63 2.67 -20.86
C PRO A 237 26.36 4.02 -20.70
N ALA A 238 27.58 3.96 -20.18
CA ALA A 238 28.44 5.12 -19.95
C ALA A 238 28.88 5.77 -21.28
N PRO A 239 29.08 7.11 -21.32
CA PRO A 239 29.54 7.77 -22.53
C PRO A 239 31.02 7.47 -22.79
N CYS A 240 31.34 6.92 -23.96
CA CYS A 240 32.72 6.86 -24.45
C CYS A 240 33.24 8.28 -24.70
N ALA A 241 34.36 8.61 -24.06
CA ALA A 241 35.17 9.77 -24.42
C ALA A 241 36.05 9.42 -25.62
N TYR A 242 36.01 10.27 -26.65
CA TYR A 242 36.99 10.33 -27.74
C TYR A 242 38.27 11.00 -27.26
#